data_AF-A0A7K5JVJ6-F1
#
_entry.id   AF-A0A7K5JVJ6-F1
#
_cell.length_a   1.000
_cell.length_b   1.000
_cell.length_c   1.000
_cell.angle_alpha   90.00
_cell.angle_beta   90.00
_cell.angle_gamma   90.00
#
_symmetry.space_group_name_H-M   'P 1'
#
loop_
_entity.id
_entity.type
_entity.pdbx_description
1 polymer ?
#
loop_
_entity_poly.entity_id
_entity_poly.type
_entity_poly.pdbx_seq_one_letter_code
_entity_poly.pdbx_strand_id
1 'polypeptide(L)'
;QAVASLPEDMRPGPDLYGFPWEIVICAGIVGAFTILLFLYRSYQSVRVFLYVFLLLGREKQLANKIAELIDEKCKILEKLSLCKKEVRVLIYCFQMCHRNGQSNEDMHEKLNKSNLELNQEIENLEKELEEEKSKQSENDTLVAEIQEKVESLENEEKSIRSQIDEAKSTLKVYQINTERLKTSLEDAIDENNHLQESEKQLLQEAEGWGERFSELNEQTKMFESSKADVEDVLKNKESQIKSLTQYILSMKDWSSAIREDDDSEDSHWDTDTKGETENGERLGMVCKASQLKYLIDLNACLKTMEAERDQMYSKLSDENKAKEELTERIENLQSQEASLQSENEHFESEVQKLQQKLKVMTELYQENEMKLHRKLTVEERERLQKEEKLSKVDEKINHAAEELNSYRERAKDLEEELERTIRSYENQITSHEKKAHDNWLTARAAERHLNDIKKENAHNRQKLTEAEFKLELLEKDPYALDVPVRPFVREHSPYGPSPMGRPSSETRAFLSPPTLLEGPLRLSPMLPGGGGGRGSRGPPAMYEAGSERGELSSDRLTDPHRPPSDTGSLSPPWERERRIILPPPGEPYADPVLPPRRQERFFPNPPNTGRLSGPAELRTYNMQSFDKTGGN
;
A
#
# COMPACT_ATOMS: atom_id res chain seq x y z
N GLN A 1 -8.10 -20.38 20.16
CA GLN A 1 -8.81 -21.44 20.92
C GLN A 1 -8.12 -22.82 20.85
N ALA A 2 -6.88 -22.96 20.34
CA ALA A 2 -6.24 -24.26 20.12
C ALA A 2 -5.41 -24.83 21.31
N VAL A 3 -5.18 -24.04 22.37
CA VAL A 3 -4.31 -24.43 23.50
C VAL A 3 -5.06 -25.25 24.57
N ALA A 4 -6.40 -25.21 24.58
CA ALA A 4 -7.22 -25.85 25.61
C ALA A 4 -7.28 -27.39 25.51
N SER A 5 -6.95 -27.97 24.36
CA SER A 5 -7.14 -29.39 24.01
C SER A 5 -5.89 -30.27 24.18
N LEU A 6 -4.85 -29.79 24.88
CA LEU A 6 -3.66 -30.58 25.21
C LEU A 6 -3.77 -31.21 26.62
N PRO A 7 -3.25 -32.42 26.83
CA PRO A 7 -3.23 -33.10 28.12
C PRO A 7 -2.38 -32.34 29.14
N GLU A 8 -2.64 -32.56 30.42
CA GLU A 8 -2.15 -31.70 31.51
C GLU A 8 -0.61 -31.70 31.63
N ASP A 9 0.06 -32.83 31.38
CA ASP A 9 1.53 -32.96 31.33
C ASP A 9 2.20 -32.17 30.18
N MET A 10 1.43 -31.69 29.20
CA MET A 10 1.93 -30.89 28.07
C MET A 10 1.48 -29.41 28.11
N ARG A 11 0.85 -28.97 29.20
CA ARG A 11 0.59 -27.55 29.43
C ARG A 11 1.86 -26.90 30.00
N PRO A 12 2.39 -25.82 29.40
CA PRO A 12 3.42 -25.02 30.06
C PRO A 12 2.88 -24.52 31.40
N GLY A 13 3.56 -24.86 32.50
CA GLY A 13 3.34 -24.19 33.78
C GLY A 13 3.66 -22.69 33.68
N PRO A 14 3.21 -21.84 34.62
CA PRO A 14 3.46 -20.40 34.57
C PRO A 14 4.95 -20.03 34.57
N ASP A 15 5.79 -20.90 35.15
CA ASP A 15 7.23 -20.68 35.32
C ASP A 15 8.03 -21.89 34.82
N LEU A 16 9.22 -21.65 34.28
CA LEU A 16 10.21 -22.70 34.01
C LEU A 16 11.27 -22.67 35.13
N TYR A 17 11.32 -23.72 35.97
CA TYR A 17 12.18 -23.78 37.16
C TYR A 17 12.06 -22.55 38.11
N GLY A 18 10.88 -21.93 38.19
CA GLY A 18 10.62 -20.77 39.04
C GLY A 18 11.02 -19.42 38.43
N PHE A 19 11.34 -19.36 37.13
CA PHE A 19 11.47 -18.11 36.38
C PHE A 19 10.30 -17.92 35.41
N PRO A 20 9.72 -16.70 35.31
CA PRO A 20 8.64 -16.42 34.37
C PRO A 20 9.13 -16.52 32.92
N TRP A 21 8.26 -17.03 32.04
CA TRP A 21 8.59 -17.31 30.63
C TRP A 21 9.20 -16.14 29.87
N GLU A 22 8.84 -14.91 30.20
CA GLU A 22 9.37 -13.67 29.60
C GLU A 22 10.89 -13.60 29.71
N ILE A 23 11.44 -13.92 30.89
CA ILE A 23 12.90 -13.93 31.14
C ILE A 23 13.56 -15.07 30.37
N VAL A 24 12.92 -16.24 30.32
CA VAL A 24 13.41 -17.43 29.59
C VAL A 24 13.47 -17.16 28.07
N ILE A 25 12.44 -16.52 27.52
CA ILE A 25 12.35 -16.13 26.11
C ILE A 25 13.39 -15.05 25.78
N CYS A 26 13.50 -14.00 26.61
CA CYS A 26 14.54 -12.97 26.43
C CYS A 26 15.96 -13.56 26.48
N ALA A 27 16.25 -14.45 27.44
CA ALA A 27 17.54 -15.13 27.54
C ALA A 27 17.82 -16.02 26.31
N GLY A 28 16.81 -16.75 25.83
CA GLY A 28 16.89 -17.56 24.61
C GLY A 28 17.17 -16.74 23.36
N ILE A 29 16.51 -15.59 23.20
CA ILE A 29 16.72 -14.64 22.09
C ILE A 29 18.14 -14.07 22.14
N VAL A 30 18.62 -13.60 23.30
CA VAL A 30 19.99 -13.09 23.46
C VAL A 30 21.03 -14.19 23.20
N GLY A 31 20.78 -15.43 23.66
CA GLY A 31 21.59 -16.59 23.34
C GLY A 31 21.68 -16.85 21.83
N ALA A 32 20.54 -16.87 21.13
CA ALA A 32 20.50 -17.03 19.68
C ALA A 32 21.27 -15.92 18.94
N PHE A 33 21.10 -14.65 19.33
CA PHE A 33 21.84 -13.53 18.72
C PHE A 33 23.35 -13.63 18.95
N THR A 34 23.81 -14.00 20.15
CA THR A 34 25.26 -14.14 20.41
C THR A 34 25.89 -15.29 19.61
N ILE A 35 25.19 -16.42 19.45
CA ILE A 35 25.61 -17.52 18.57
C ILE A 35 25.66 -17.06 17.10
N LEU A 36 24.63 -16.35 16.63
CA LEU A 36 24.55 -15.89 15.23
C LEU A 36 25.65 -14.86 14.91
N LEU A 37 25.97 -13.95 15.84
CA LEU A 37 27.10 -13.03 15.73
C LEU A 37 28.46 -13.75 15.72
N PHE A 38 28.62 -14.82 16.53
CA PHE A 38 29.83 -15.63 16.53
C PHE A 38 30.02 -16.38 15.20
N LEU A 39 28.95 -17.00 14.68
CA LEU A 39 28.93 -17.67 13.37
C LEU A 39 29.20 -16.70 12.21
N TYR A 40 28.65 -15.48 12.25
CA TYR A 40 28.95 -14.44 11.27
C TYR A 40 30.43 -14.04 11.31
N ARG A 41 31.01 -13.86 12.51
CA ARG A 41 32.42 -13.50 12.69
C ARG A 41 33.38 -14.60 12.25
N SER A 42 33.05 -15.87 12.50
CA SER A 42 33.84 -17.01 12.01
C SER A 42 33.73 -17.17 10.50
N TYR A 43 32.52 -17.01 9.92
CA TYR A 43 32.31 -17.00 8.47
C TYR A 43 33.14 -15.91 7.76
N GLN A 44 33.14 -14.68 8.27
CA GLN A 44 33.95 -13.59 7.72
C GLN A 44 35.46 -13.88 7.83
N SER A 45 35.90 -14.48 8.94
CA SER A 45 37.30 -14.87 9.13
C SER A 45 37.73 -15.97 8.16
N VAL A 46 36.88 -16.97 7.93
CA VAL A 46 37.10 -18.04 6.93
C VAL A 46 37.08 -17.47 5.51
N ARG A 47 36.19 -16.52 5.18
CA ARG A 47 36.23 -15.84 3.87
C ARG A 47 37.54 -15.11 3.65
N VAL A 48 37.98 -14.26 4.58
CA VAL A 48 39.24 -13.51 4.44
C VAL A 48 40.42 -14.46 4.31
N PHE A 49 40.48 -15.54 5.10
CA PHE A 49 41.51 -16.57 4.97
C PHE A 49 41.50 -17.26 3.59
N LEU A 50 40.32 -17.63 3.07
CA LEU A 50 40.18 -18.22 1.74
C LEU A 50 40.57 -17.26 0.61
N TYR A 51 40.16 -15.99 0.67
CA TYR A 51 40.56 -14.98 -0.32
C TYR A 51 42.09 -14.77 -0.32
N VAL A 52 42.71 -14.62 0.85
CA VAL A 52 44.17 -14.47 0.97
C VAL A 52 44.90 -15.74 0.49
N PHE A 53 44.42 -16.93 0.84
CA PHE A 53 45.00 -18.20 0.39
C PHE A 53 44.91 -18.38 -1.13
N LEU A 54 43.79 -18.02 -1.75
CA LEU A 54 43.55 -18.14 -3.19
C LEU A 54 44.32 -17.07 -3.99
N LEU A 55 44.48 -15.86 -3.43
CA LEU A 55 45.40 -14.83 -3.95
C LEU A 55 46.86 -15.30 -3.92
N LEU A 56 47.38 -15.74 -2.76
CA LEU A 56 48.73 -16.29 -2.64
C LEU A 56 48.95 -17.50 -3.57
N GLY A 57 47.90 -18.30 -3.83
CA GLY A 57 47.93 -19.38 -4.81
C GLY A 57 48.17 -18.86 -6.23
N ARG A 58 47.40 -17.85 -6.67
CA ARG A 58 47.57 -17.21 -7.98
C ARG A 58 48.90 -16.47 -8.11
N GLU A 59 49.33 -15.74 -7.07
CA GLU A 59 50.62 -15.04 -7.04
C GLU A 59 51.81 -16.01 -7.19
N LYS A 60 51.80 -17.14 -6.47
CA LYS A 60 52.84 -18.17 -6.61
C LYS A 60 52.83 -18.82 -7.99
N GLN A 61 51.66 -19.08 -8.57
CA GLN A 61 51.55 -19.59 -9.94
C GLN A 61 52.09 -18.58 -10.97
N LEU A 62 51.83 -17.28 -10.77
CA LEU A 62 52.35 -16.22 -11.64
C LEU A 62 53.86 -16.06 -11.50
N ALA A 63 54.38 -16.06 -10.27
CA ALA A 63 55.81 -15.97 -9.98
C ALA A 63 56.60 -17.15 -10.56
N ASN A 64 56.06 -18.37 -10.49
CA ASN A 64 56.68 -19.54 -11.11
C ASN A 64 56.75 -19.41 -12.64
N LYS A 65 55.66 -18.99 -13.30
CA LYS A 65 55.66 -18.75 -14.77
C LYS A 65 56.63 -17.65 -15.17
N ILE A 66 56.76 -16.60 -14.36
CA ILE A 66 57.73 -15.51 -14.60
C ILE A 66 59.17 -16.03 -14.45
N ALA A 67 59.45 -16.87 -13.46
CA ALA A 67 60.77 -17.48 -13.28
C ALA A 67 61.14 -18.44 -14.43
N GLU A 68 60.18 -19.24 -14.89
CA GLU A 68 60.31 -20.15 -16.04
C GLU A 68 60.64 -19.38 -17.34
N LEU A 69 59.86 -18.34 -17.66
CA LEU A 69 60.12 -17.45 -18.80
C LEU A 69 61.44 -16.67 -18.71
N ILE A 70 61.93 -16.39 -17.49
CA ILE A 70 63.26 -15.77 -17.29
C ILE A 70 64.38 -16.78 -17.56
N ASP A 71 64.26 -18.01 -17.05
CA ASP A 71 65.23 -19.09 -17.28
C ASP A 71 65.30 -19.49 -18.76
N GLU A 72 64.16 -19.58 -19.46
CA GLU A 72 64.11 -19.75 -20.91
C GLU A 72 64.80 -18.61 -21.67
N LYS A 73 64.51 -17.35 -21.32
CA LYS A 73 65.18 -16.19 -21.92
C LYS A 73 66.69 -16.18 -21.63
N CYS A 74 67.12 -16.61 -20.46
CA CYS A 74 68.54 -16.78 -20.13
C CYS A 74 69.20 -17.88 -20.98
N LYS A 75 68.56 -19.05 -21.15
CA LYS A 75 69.04 -20.14 -22.03
C LYS A 75 69.14 -19.70 -23.49
N ILE A 76 68.16 -18.94 -23.98
CA ILE A 76 68.19 -18.37 -25.34
C ILE A 76 69.34 -17.36 -25.47
N LEU A 77 69.56 -16.49 -24.46
CA LEU A 77 70.70 -15.56 -24.42
C LEU A 77 72.05 -16.29 -24.38
N GLU A 78 72.16 -17.41 -23.67
CA GLU A 78 73.37 -18.22 -23.62
C GLU A 78 73.65 -18.88 -24.98
N LYS A 79 72.65 -19.52 -25.61
CA LYS A 79 72.73 -20.05 -26.99
C LYS A 79 73.13 -18.96 -27.98
N LEU A 80 72.51 -17.78 -27.91
CA LEU A 80 72.87 -16.61 -28.73
C LEU A 80 74.33 -16.18 -28.47
N SER A 81 74.80 -16.25 -27.23
CA SER A 81 76.21 -15.97 -26.89
C SER A 81 77.17 -17.01 -27.45
N LEU A 82 76.75 -18.28 -27.53
CA LEU A 82 77.53 -19.39 -28.10
C LEU A 82 77.65 -19.22 -29.61
N CYS A 83 76.52 -19.06 -30.31
CA CYS A 83 76.48 -18.76 -31.74
C CYS A 83 77.30 -17.48 -32.06
N LYS A 84 77.22 -16.42 -31.23
CA LYS A 84 78.04 -15.20 -31.38
C LYS A 84 79.53 -15.38 -31.03
N LYS A 85 79.94 -16.51 -30.43
CA LYS A 85 81.36 -16.93 -30.33
C LYS A 85 81.73 -17.75 -31.56
N GLU A 86 80.91 -18.72 -31.95
CA GLU A 86 81.11 -19.60 -33.10
C GLU A 86 81.19 -18.83 -34.42
N VAL A 87 80.29 -17.87 -34.68
CA VAL A 87 80.36 -16.96 -35.84
C VAL A 87 81.65 -16.14 -35.83
N ARG A 88 82.16 -15.71 -34.67
CA ARG A 88 83.46 -15.01 -34.59
C ARG A 88 84.64 -15.95 -34.85
N VAL A 89 84.58 -17.20 -34.39
CA VAL A 89 85.55 -18.24 -34.74
C VAL A 89 85.47 -18.57 -36.23
N LEU A 90 84.28 -18.65 -36.81
CA LEU A 90 84.06 -18.94 -38.23
C LEU A 90 84.57 -17.79 -39.12
N ILE A 91 84.36 -16.54 -38.74
CA ILE A 91 84.95 -15.36 -39.42
C ILE A 91 86.48 -15.37 -39.34
N TYR A 92 87.05 -15.71 -38.17
CA TYR A 92 88.50 -15.83 -37.99
C TYR A 92 89.08 -16.99 -38.82
N CYS A 93 88.42 -18.15 -38.81
CA CYS A 93 88.77 -19.29 -39.66
C CYS A 93 88.63 -18.97 -41.14
N PHE A 94 87.59 -18.23 -41.55
CA PHE A 94 87.43 -17.77 -42.94
C PHE A 94 88.58 -16.84 -43.37
N GLN A 95 89.00 -15.90 -42.52
CA GLN A 95 90.19 -15.08 -42.76
C GLN A 95 91.49 -15.90 -42.86
N MET A 96 91.60 -17.02 -42.14
CA MET A 96 92.75 -17.93 -42.22
C MET A 96 92.71 -18.83 -43.47
N CYS A 97 91.55 -19.39 -43.81
CA CYS A 97 91.33 -20.19 -45.03
C CYS A 97 91.50 -19.35 -46.30
N HIS A 98 91.12 -18.07 -46.29
CA HIS A 98 91.36 -17.15 -47.40
C HIS A 98 92.86 -16.90 -47.69
N ARG A 99 93.77 -17.33 -46.79
CA ARG A 99 95.23 -17.24 -46.97
C ARG A 99 95.87 -18.56 -47.42
N ASN A 100 95.21 -19.71 -47.20
CA ASN A 100 95.68 -21.05 -47.56
C ASN A 100 94.61 -21.78 -48.38
N GLY A 101 94.60 -21.57 -49.70
CA GLY A 101 93.60 -22.17 -50.59
C GLY A 101 93.85 -23.67 -50.84
N GLN A 102 93.11 -24.54 -50.14
CA GLN A 102 92.92 -25.95 -50.49
C GLN A 102 91.58 -26.48 -49.93
N SER A 103 90.77 -27.11 -50.79
CA SER A 103 89.46 -27.72 -50.52
C SER A 103 88.41 -26.83 -49.82
N ASN A 104 87.74 -25.97 -50.60
CA ASN A 104 86.61 -25.16 -50.11
C ASN A 104 85.25 -25.87 -50.16
N GLU A 105 85.12 -26.99 -50.87
CA GLU A 105 83.81 -27.62 -51.17
C GLU A 105 83.14 -28.21 -49.93
N ASP A 106 83.85 -29.03 -49.15
CA ASP A 106 83.33 -29.69 -47.93
C ASP A 106 82.93 -28.68 -46.82
N MET A 107 83.51 -27.48 -46.84
CA MET A 107 83.10 -26.35 -45.99
C MET A 107 81.89 -25.58 -46.58
N HIS A 108 81.85 -25.40 -47.90
CA HIS A 108 80.70 -24.79 -48.57
C HIS A 108 79.43 -25.64 -48.44
N GLU A 109 79.54 -26.96 -48.53
CA GLU A 109 78.39 -27.87 -48.39
C GLU A 109 77.82 -27.83 -46.96
N LYS A 110 78.69 -27.84 -45.94
CA LYS A 110 78.27 -27.67 -44.53
C LYS A 110 77.66 -26.29 -44.26
N LEU A 111 78.23 -25.22 -44.83
CA LEU A 111 77.68 -23.87 -44.73
C LEU A 111 76.32 -23.75 -45.43
N ASN A 112 76.18 -24.33 -46.62
CA ASN A 112 74.92 -24.34 -47.37
C ASN A 112 73.85 -25.15 -46.64
N LYS A 113 74.21 -26.29 -46.04
CA LYS A 113 73.30 -27.09 -45.24
C LYS A 113 72.85 -26.35 -43.97
N SER A 114 73.77 -25.72 -43.25
CA SER A 114 73.45 -24.90 -42.07
C SER A 114 72.60 -23.67 -42.43
N ASN A 115 72.84 -23.03 -43.58
CA ASN A 115 71.95 -21.97 -44.09
C ASN A 115 70.55 -22.50 -44.44
N LEU A 116 70.43 -23.71 -45.01
CA LEU A 116 69.13 -24.33 -45.29
C LEU A 116 68.37 -24.64 -43.99
N GLU A 117 69.05 -25.19 -43.00
CA GLU A 117 68.51 -25.48 -41.66
C GLU A 117 68.07 -24.18 -40.95
N LEU A 118 68.89 -23.12 -40.97
CA LEU A 118 68.55 -21.80 -40.41
C LEU A 118 67.40 -21.12 -41.16
N ASN A 119 67.34 -21.21 -42.50
CA ASN A 119 66.23 -20.66 -43.27
C ASN A 119 64.92 -21.39 -42.97
N GLN A 120 64.95 -22.70 -42.73
CA GLN A 120 63.78 -23.47 -42.28
C GLN A 120 63.35 -23.08 -40.85
N GLU A 121 64.30 -22.83 -39.94
CA GLU A 121 64.00 -22.35 -38.59
C GLU A 121 63.39 -20.94 -38.63
N ILE A 122 63.88 -20.04 -39.50
CA ILE A 122 63.28 -18.73 -39.77
C ILE A 122 61.85 -18.88 -40.33
N GLU A 123 61.64 -19.70 -41.37
CA GLU A 123 60.32 -19.90 -41.99
C GLU A 123 59.31 -20.55 -41.02
N ASN A 124 59.77 -21.24 -39.97
CA ASN A 124 58.92 -21.75 -38.89
C ASN A 124 58.61 -20.68 -37.84
N LEU A 125 59.62 -19.92 -37.40
CA LEU A 125 59.44 -18.79 -36.47
C LEU A 125 58.57 -17.68 -37.06
N GLU A 126 58.60 -17.45 -38.38
CA GLU A 126 57.69 -16.53 -39.07
C GLU A 126 56.23 -17.00 -39.02
N LYS A 127 55.98 -18.32 -39.11
CA LYS A 127 54.63 -18.90 -38.97
C LYS A 127 54.14 -18.83 -37.52
N GLU A 128 54.98 -19.22 -36.56
CA GLU A 128 54.66 -19.09 -35.13
C GLU A 128 54.35 -17.63 -34.75
N LEU A 129 55.12 -16.67 -35.30
CA LEU A 129 54.86 -15.24 -35.10
C LEU A 129 53.53 -14.78 -35.72
N GLU A 130 53.15 -15.28 -36.89
CA GLU A 130 51.86 -14.92 -37.52
C GLU A 130 50.67 -15.58 -36.79
N GLU A 131 50.84 -16.80 -36.26
CA GLU A 131 49.86 -17.44 -35.39
C GLU A 131 49.71 -16.72 -34.03
N GLU A 132 50.79 -16.21 -33.44
CA GLU A 132 50.68 -15.39 -32.22
C GLU A 132 50.07 -14.01 -32.50
N LYS A 133 50.30 -13.41 -33.68
CA LYS A 133 49.59 -12.19 -34.09
C LYS A 133 48.08 -12.42 -34.23
N SER A 134 47.64 -13.52 -34.85
CA SER A 134 46.21 -13.80 -34.99
C SER A 134 45.56 -14.02 -33.62
N LYS A 135 46.16 -14.84 -32.75
CA LYS A 135 45.74 -15.02 -31.35
C LYS A 135 45.74 -13.70 -30.58
N GLN A 136 46.72 -12.82 -30.76
CA GLN A 136 46.71 -11.50 -30.13
C GLN A 136 45.53 -10.66 -30.62
N SER A 137 45.23 -10.64 -31.92
CA SER A 137 44.09 -9.90 -32.46
C SER A 137 42.73 -10.43 -31.97
N GLU A 138 42.60 -11.74 -31.77
CA GLU A 138 41.42 -12.36 -31.14
C GLU A 138 41.32 -11.99 -29.65
N ASN A 139 42.43 -11.96 -28.92
CA ASN A 139 42.43 -11.50 -27.53
C ASN A 139 42.08 -10.01 -27.43
N ASP A 140 42.57 -9.16 -28.34
CA ASP A 140 42.28 -7.73 -28.37
C ASP A 140 40.79 -7.44 -28.64
N THR A 141 40.13 -8.20 -29.52
CA THR A 141 38.67 -8.09 -29.71
C THR A 141 37.89 -8.56 -28.49
N LEU A 142 38.29 -9.66 -27.84
CA LEU A 142 37.68 -10.13 -26.60
C LEU A 142 37.84 -9.13 -25.45
N VAL A 143 38.99 -8.45 -25.35
CA VAL A 143 39.22 -7.37 -24.37
C VAL A 143 38.32 -6.17 -24.65
N ALA A 144 38.12 -5.78 -25.91
CA ALA A 144 37.19 -4.71 -26.28
C ALA A 144 35.74 -5.06 -25.93
N GLU A 145 35.28 -6.28 -26.24
CA GLU A 145 33.96 -6.78 -25.85
C GLU A 145 33.76 -6.80 -24.32
N ILE A 146 34.80 -7.19 -23.56
CA ILE A 146 34.73 -7.18 -22.09
C ILE A 146 34.66 -5.75 -21.56
N GLN A 147 35.40 -4.81 -22.15
CA GLN A 147 35.38 -3.40 -21.76
C GLN A 147 33.98 -2.78 -21.99
N GLU A 148 33.35 -3.02 -23.14
CA GLU A 148 31.98 -2.56 -23.42
C GLU A 148 30.95 -3.15 -22.43
N LYS A 149 31.11 -4.43 -22.07
CA LYS A 149 30.27 -5.11 -21.06
C LYS A 149 30.51 -4.56 -19.64
N VAL A 150 31.72 -4.13 -19.31
CA VAL A 150 32.02 -3.45 -18.04
C VAL A 150 31.42 -2.04 -18.00
N GLU A 151 31.59 -1.25 -19.06
CA GLU A 151 31.07 0.12 -19.12
C GLU A 151 29.53 0.18 -19.12
N SER A 152 28.86 -0.75 -19.80
CA SER A 152 27.41 -0.88 -19.76
C SER A 152 26.90 -1.26 -18.36
N LEU A 153 27.54 -2.22 -17.68
CA LEU A 153 27.22 -2.58 -16.30
C LEU A 153 27.51 -1.44 -15.29
N GLU A 154 28.57 -0.66 -15.48
CA GLU A 154 28.87 0.50 -14.63
C GLU A 154 27.80 1.61 -14.79
N ASN A 155 27.25 1.76 -16.00
CA ASN A 155 26.14 2.66 -16.26
C ASN A 155 24.80 2.14 -15.72
N GLU A 156 24.58 0.82 -15.71
CA GLU A 156 23.46 0.19 -15.01
C GLU A 156 23.57 0.39 -13.49
N GLU A 157 24.75 0.22 -12.88
CA GLU A 157 24.97 0.48 -11.45
C GLU A 157 24.62 1.94 -11.10
N LYS A 158 25.08 2.92 -11.90
CA LYS A 158 24.74 4.35 -11.72
C LYS A 158 23.23 4.59 -11.79
N SER A 159 22.53 3.94 -12.72
CA SER A 159 21.07 4.03 -12.89
C SER A 159 20.33 3.45 -11.66
N ILE A 160 20.67 2.23 -11.27
CA ILE A 160 20.13 1.56 -10.08
C ILE A 160 20.44 2.39 -8.82
N ARG A 161 21.61 3.01 -8.73
CA ARG A 161 21.99 3.87 -7.61
C ARG A 161 21.10 5.10 -7.51
N SER A 162 20.80 5.74 -8.65
CA SER A 162 19.86 6.86 -8.70
C SER A 162 18.45 6.46 -8.24
N GLN A 163 17.94 5.32 -8.72
CA GLN A 163 16.64 4.78 -8.30
C GLN A 163 16.59 4.45 -6.80
N ILE A 164 17.68 3.89 -6.26
CA ILE A 164 17.81 3.60 -4.82
C ILE A 164 17.77 4.89 -3.98
N ASP A 165 18.43 5.96 -4.42
CA ASP A 165 18.46 7.22 -3.68
C ASP A 165 17.14 8.04 -3.85
N GLU A 166 16.45 7.91 -4.99
CA GLU A 166 15.06 8.35 -5.17
C GLU A 166 14.09 7.60 -4.23
N ALA A 167 14.14 6.26 -4.20
CA ALA A 167 13.31 5.43 -3.33
C ALA A 167 13.55 5.71 -1.83
N LYS A 168 14.77 6.05 -1.42
CA LYS A 168 15.05 6.54 -0.06
C LYS A 168 14.40 7.90 0.22
N SER A 169 14.25 8.75 -0.79
CA SER A 169 13.59 10.06 -0.64
C SER A 169 12.08 9.89 -0.46
N THR A 170 11.43 9.03 -1.25
CA THR A 170 9.99 8.75 -1.12
C THR A 170 9.69 8.03 0.19
N LEU A 171 10.51 7.05 0.61
CA LEU A 171 10.37 6.38 1.91
C LEU A 171 10.42 7.37 3.08
N LYS A 172 11.32 8.37 3.05
CA LYS A 172 11.35 9.44 4.07
C LYS A 172 10.08 10.29 4.07
N VAL A 173 9.53 10.62 2.91
CA VAL A 173 8.25 11.34 2.80
C VAL A 173 7.09 10.52 3.37
N TYR A 174 7.04 9.21 3.08
CA TYR A 174 6.07 8.32 3.70
C TYR A 174 6.24 8.25 5.23
N GLN A 175 7.47 8.10 5.74
CA GLN A 175 7.73 8.09 7.18
C GLN A 175 7.25 9.37 7.89
N ILE A 176 7.54 10.54 7.32
CA ILE A 176 7.06 11.83 7.86
C ILE A 176 5.53 11.92 7.83
N ASN A 177 4.90 11.44 6.75
CA ASN A 177 3.43 11.39 6.66
C ASN A 177 2.82 10.41 7.67
N THR A 178 3.44 9.26 7.93
CA THR A 178 2.98 8.28 8.93
C THR A 178 3.04 8.85 10.34
N GLU A 179 4.15 9.49 10.74
CA GLU A 179 4.21 10.12 12.07
C GLU A 179 3.21 11.30 12.19
N ARG A 180 3.00 12.09 11.13
CA ARG A 180 1.98 13.17 11.13
C ARG A 180 0.55 12.63 11.23
N LEU A 181 0.24 11.51 10.58
CA LEU A 181 -1.06 10.84 10.71
C LEU A 181 -1.24 10.24 12.11
N LYS A 182 -0.17 9.74 12.71
CA LYS A 182 -0.17 9.20 14.07
C LYS A 182 -0.38 10.29 15.13
N THR A 183 0.27 11.45 15.02
CA THR A 183 -0.03 12.57 15.94
C THR A 183 -1.47 13.04 15.76
N SER A 184 -1.94 13.20 14.51
CA SER A 184 -3.33 13.59 14.23
C SER A 184 -4.37 12.55 14.69
N LEU A 185 -3.98 11.30 14.90
CA LEU A 185 -4.84 10.26 15.49
C LEU A 185 -4.86 10.39 17.02
N GLU A 186 -3.72 10.65 17.65
CA GLU A 186 -3.62 10.91 19.10
C GLU A 186 -4.41 12.17 19.48
N ASP A 187 -4.24 13.27 18.72
CA ASP A 187 -4.98 14.53 18.90
C ASP A 187 -6.51 14.30 18.88
N ALA A 188 -6.99 13.43 17.98
CA ALA A 188 -8.41 13.08 17.84
C ALA A 188 -8.90 12.09 18.91
N ILE A 189 -8.01 11.28 19.49
CA ILE A 189 -8.30 10.43 20.66
C ILE A 189 -8.47 11.31 21.89
N ASP A 190 -7.60 12.30 22.11
CA ASP A 190 -7.70 13.24 23.23
C ASP A 190 -8.94 14.16 23.13
N GLU A 191 -9.31 14.62 21.92
CA GLU A 191 -10.57 15.34 21.71
C GLU A 191 -11.78 14.45 22.04
N ASN A 192 -11.78 13.18 21.61
CA ASN A 192 -12.85 12.22 21.94
C ASN A 192 -12.92 11.92 23.46
N ASN A 193 -11.77 11.80 24.14
CA ASN A 193 -11.71 11.65 25.59
C ASN A 193 -12.35 12.85 26.30
N HIS A 194 -11.99 14.08 25.90
CA HIS A 194 -12.58 15.31 26.44
C HIS A 194 -14.09 15.40 26.15
N LEU A 195 -14.54 15.01 24.95
CA LEU A 195 -15.97 14.97 24.61
C LEU A 195 -16.73 13.97 25.51
N GLN A 196 -16.20 12.78 25.75
CA GLN A 196 -16.79 11.80 26.68
C GLN A 196 -16.80 12.28 28.15
N GLU A 197 -15.84 13.12 28.56
CA GLU A 197 -15.91 13.76 29.88
C GLU A 197 -17.00 14.84 29.94
N SER A 198 -17.16 15.63 28.88
CA SER A 198 -18.26 16.61 28.78
C SER A 198 -19.64 15.96 28.71
N GLU A 199 -19.77 14.81 28.02
CA GLU A 199 -21.01 14.02 27.99
C GLU A 199 -21.41 13.55 29.40
N LYS A 200 -20.45 13.02 30.17
CA LYS A 200 -20.68 12.59 31.57
C LYS A 200 -21.10 13.75 32.47
N GLN A 201 -20.53 14.95 32.27
CA GLN A 201 -20.92 16.16 33.00
C GLN A 201 -22.35 16.58 32.65
N LEU A 202 -22.70 16.63 31.36
CA LEU A 202 -24.06 16.98 30.90
C LEU A 202 -25.11 15.95 31.34
N LEU A 203 -24.76 14.66 31.43
CA LEU A 203 -25.62 13.62 31.99
C LEU A 203 -25.89 13.85 33.49
N GLN A 204 -24.86 14.18 34.29
CA GLN A 204 -25.01 14.52 35.70
C GLN A 204 -25.84 15.80 35.92
N GLU A 205 -25.68 16.81 35.06
CA GLU A 205 -26.54 17.99 35.07
C GLU A 205 -28.00 17.64 34.75
N ALA A 206 -28.24 16.78 33.75
CA ALA A 206 -29.56 16.33 33.36
C ALA A 206 -30.24 15.49 34.45
N GLU A 207 -29.50 14.61 35.15
CA GLU A 207 -29.98 13.90 36.34
C GLU A 207 -30.41 14.90 37.42
N GLY A 208 -29.58 15.89 37.76
CA GLY A 208 -29.92 16.94 38.72
C GLY A 208 -31.08 17.85 38.29
N TRP A 209 -31.34 18.02 36.99
CA TRP A 209 -32.57 18.65 36.49
C TRP A 209 -33.80 17.74 36.65
N GLY A 210 -33.63 16.42 36.46
CA GLY A 210 -34.66 15.42 36.71
C GLY A 210 -35.08 15.34 38.19
N GLU A 211 -34.13 15.45 39.11
CA GLU A 211 -34.40 15.57 40.55
C GLU A 211 -35.23 16.83 40.87
N ARG A 212 -34.78 18.01 40.40
CA ARG A 212 -35.52 19.28 40.57
C ARG A 212 -36.93 19.23 39.99
N PHE A 213 -37.10 18.61 38.82
CA PHE A 213 -38.41 18.42 38.20
C PHE A 213 -39.31 17.48 39.02
N SER A 214 -38.74 16.40 39.56
CA SER A 214 -39.46 15.44 40.41
C SER A 214 -39.92 16.07 41.73
N GLU A 215 -39.09 16.92 42.34
CA GLU A 215 -39.47 17.70 43.53
C GLU A 215 -40.64 18.65 43.23
N LEU A 216 -40.54 19.44 42.14
CA LEU A 216 -41.61 20.34 41.71
C LEU A 216 -42.91 19.60 41.36
N ASN A 217 -42.82 18.38 40.84
CA ASN A 217 -43.98 17.54 40.55
C ASN A 217 -44.67 17.04 41.84
N GLU A 218 -43.93 16.59 42.86
CA GLU A 218 -44.51 16.26 44.16
C GLU A 218 -45.08 17.51 44.87
N GLN A 219 -44.41 18.67 44.79
CA GLN A 219 -44.97 19.93 45.30
C GLN A 219 -46.31 20.28 44.60
N THR A 220 -46.37 20.16 43.27
CA THR A 220 -47.60 20.40 42.48
C THR A 220 -48.74 19.49 42.92
N LYS A 221 -48.48 18.18 43.04
CA LYS A 221 -49.42 17.17 43.52
C LYS A 221 -49.91 17.43 44.96
N MET A 222 -49.06 17.97 45.83
CA MET A 222 -49.45 18.41 47.18
C MET A 222 -50.32 19.67 47.19
N PHE A 223 -50.15 20.57 46.22
CA PHE A 223 -51.08 21.69 46.02
C PHE A 223 -52.42 21.22 45.42
N GLU A 224 -52.43 20.23 44.53
CA GLU A 224 -53.65 19.65 43.98
C GLU A 224 -54.51 18.95 45.03
N SER A 225 -53.91 18.17 45.94
CA SER A 225 -54.64 17.55 47.05
C SER A 225 -55.19 18.60 48.03
N SER A 226 -54.37 19.58 48.43
CA SER A 226 -54.82 20.71 49.28
C SER A 226 -55.95 21.52 48.64
N LYS A 227 -55.93 21.70 47.32
CA LYS A 227 -57.03 22.31 46.56
C LYS A 227 -58.30 21.45 46.63
N ALA A 228 -58.19 20.13 46.43
CA ALA A 228 -59.34 19.22 46.50
C ALA A 228 -59.99 19.22 47.90
N ASP A 229 -59.18 19.20 48.97
CA ASP A 229 -59.65 19.32 50.36
C ASP A 229 -60.46 20.63 50.57
N VAL A 230 -59.96 21.76 50.06
CA VAL A 230 -60.65 23.06 50.14
C VAL A 230 -61.93 23.07 49.31
N GLU A 231 -61.95 22.46 48.12
CA GLU A 231 -63.15 22.34 47.30
C GLU A 231 -64.24 21.49 47.98
N ASP A 232 -63.88 20.39 48.66
CA ASP A 232 -64.85 19.56 49.41
C ASP A 232 -65.35 20.23 50.69
N VAL A 233 -64.49 20.98 51.40
CA VAL A 233 -64.93 21.88 52.48
C VAL A 233 -65.91 22.94 51.94
N LEU A 234 -65.66 23.51 50.76
CA LEU A 234 -66.55 24.47 50.12
C LEU A 234 -67.90 23.84 49.76
N LYS A 235 -67.92 22.65 49.13
CA LYS A 235 -69.16 21.89 48.82
C LYS A 235 -69.99 21.60 50.08
N ASN A 236 -69.34 21.24 51.18
CA ASN A 236 -69.98 21.04 52.50
C ASN A 236 -70.52 22.35 53.11
N LYS A 237 -69.84 23.49 52.91
CA LYS A 237 -70.37 24.80 53.31
C LYS A 237 -71.53 25.26 52.43
N GLU A 238 -71.48 24.97 51.14
CA GLU A 238 -72.57 25.25 50.22
C GLU A 238 -73.84 24.41 50.55
N SER A 239 -73.68 23.13 50.94
CA SER A 239 -74.81 22.30 51.38
C SER A 239 -75.39 22.75 52.73
N GLN A 240 -74.55 23.23 53.67
CA GLN A 240 -74.99 23.87 54.92
C GLN A 240 -75.76 25.19 54.63
N ILE A 241 -75.30 26.00 53.68
CA ILE A 241 -76.01 27.23 53.27
C ILE A 241 -77.35 26.88 52.61
N LYS A 242 -77.40 25.87 51.73
CA LYS A 242 -78.64 25.39 51.08
C LYS A 242 -79.67 24.90 52.11
N SER A 243 -79.28 24.10 53.10
CA SER A 243 -80.22 23.62 54.13
C SER A 243 -80.69 24.73 55.09
N LEU A 244 -79.81 25.66 55.48
CA LEU A 244 -80.22 26.86 56.23
C LEU A 244 -81.18 27.74 55.43
N THR A 245 -80.94 27.90 54.12
CA THR A 245 -81.82 28.66 53.21
C THR A 245 -83.20 28.00 53.11
N GLN A 246 -83.26 26.66 53.01
CA GLN A 246 -84.50 25.90 53.00
C GLN A 246 -85.26 25.98 54.34
N TYR A 247 -84.55 26.05 55.47
CA TYR A 247 -85.17 26.27 56.78
C TYR A 247 -85.73 27.70 56.93
N ILE A 248 -85.02 28.72 56.43
CA ILE A 248 -85.52 30.11 56.38
C ILE A 248 -86.74 30.24 55.46
N LEU A 249 -86.74 29.57 54.30
CA LEU A 249 -87.88 29.54 53.39
C LEU A 249 -89.11 28.93 54.05
N SER A 250 -88.99 27.77 54.69
CA SER A 250 -90.14 27.17 55.38
C SER A 250 -90.65 28.03 56.55
N MET A 251 -89.78 28.72 57.31
CA MET A 251 -90.21 29.74 58.29
C MET A 251 -90.95 30.93 57.65
N LYS A 252 -90.61 31.31 56.41
CA LYS A 252 -91.35 32.32 55.64
C LYS A 252 -92.71 31.81 55.16
N ASP A 253 -92.84 30.52 54.88
CA ASP A 253 -94.12 29.90 54.55
C ASP A 253 -95.06 29.87 55.79
N TRP A 254 -94.53 29.57 56.99
CA TRP A 254 -95.25 29.76 58.26
C TRP A 254 -95.67 31.23 58.48
N SER A 255 -94.84 32.19 58.05
CA SER A 255 -95.17 33.62 58.14
C SER A 255 -96.30 34.03 57.18
N SER A 256 -96.40 33.35 56.03
CA SER A 256 -97.45 33.57 55.02
C SER A 256 -98.78 32.91 55.41
N ALA A 257 -98.75 31.91 56.29
CA ALA A 257 -99.94 31.20 56.78
C ALA A 257 -100.63 31.86 58.00
N ILE A 258 -100.17 33.05 58.42
CA ILE A 258 -100.67 33.77 59.61
C ILE A 258 -101.26 35.15 59.27
N ARG A 259 -101.33 35.53 57.99
CA ARG A 259 -101.95 36.80 57.55
C ARG A 259 -102.79 36.64 56.28
N GLU A 260 -104.04 36.26 56.48
CA GLU A 260 -105.14 36.81 55.68
C GLU A 260 -105.53 38.19 56.25
N ASP A 261 -106.16 39.03 55.41
CA ASP A 261 -106.72 40.35 55.71
C ASP A 261 -105.79 41.48 56.23
N ASP A 262 -106.39 42.68 56.24
CA ASP A 262 -105.93 44.00 56.69
C ASP A 262 -104.61 44.56 56.12
N ASP A 263 -104.52 45.80 55.61
CA ASP A 263 -105.57 46.81 55.36
C ASP A 263 -104.97 47.97 54.53
N SER A 264 -105.81 48.96 54.23
CA SER A 264 -105.48 50.39 54.05
C SER A 264 -104.66 50.79 52.82
N GLU A 265 -105.41 51.37 51.87
CA GLU A 265 -104.99 52.56 51.13
C GLU A 265 -104.41 53.62 52.10
N ASP A 266 -103.47 54.44 51.63
CA ASP A 266 -103.54 55.87 51.96
C ASP A 266 -103.13 56.70 50.73
N SER A 267 -103.50 57.97 50.74
CA SER A 267 -103.83 58.72 49.54
C SER A 267 -103.40 60.19 49.67
N HIS A 268 -104.33 61.10 49.37
CA HIS A 268 -104.33 62.50 49.77
C HIS A 268 -103.12 63.37 49.37
N TRP A 269 -103.33 64.06 48.25
CA TRP A 269 -103.10 65.50 48.08
C TRP A 269 -102.91 66.31 49.37
N ASP A 270 -102.16 67.40 49.32
CA ASP A 270 -102.41 68.53 50.22
C ASP A 270 -102.69 69.81 49.45
N THR A 271 -103.47 70.69 50.07
CA THR A 271 -104.26 71.75 49.40
C THR A 271 -104.06 73.09 50.11
N ASP A 272 -104.92 74.07 49.81
CA ASP A 272 -105.13 75.32 50.57
C ASP A 272 -104.01 76.40 50.45
N THR A 273 -104.28 77.69 50.61
CA THR A 273 -105.50 78.33 51.17
C THR A 273 -105.97 79.57 50.38
N LYS A 274 -107.30 79.74 50.31
CA LYS A 274 -108.11 80.98 50.50
C LYS A 274 -107.62 82.35 49.94
N GLY A 275 -108.50 83.19 49.36
CA GLY A 275 -109.95 83.05 49.18
C GLY A 275 -110.64 84.37 48.74
N GLU A 276 -111.97 84.35 48.70
CA GLU A 276 -112.87 85.48 48.37
C GLU A 276 -112.95 86.50 49.54
N THR A 277 -113.65 87.66 49.53
CA THR A 277 -114.89 88.05 48.81
C THR A 277 -115.05 89.59 48.69
N GLU A 278 -116.02 89.99 47.85
CA GLU A 278 -116.65 91.29 47.53
C GLU A 278 -116.53 92.59 48.40
N ASN A 279 -116.47 93.71 47.65
CA ASN A 279 -117.23 94.99 47.75
C ASN A 279 -117.26 95.88 49.02
N GLY A 280 -117.04 97.20 48.83
CA GLY A 280 -117.44 98.26 49.77
C GLY A 280 -116.77 99.63 49.55
N GLU A 281 -117.55 100.71 49.34
CA GLU A 281 -117.05 102.11 49.28
C GLU A 281 -116.43 102.55 50.63
N ARG A 282 -115.51 103.53 50.76
CA ARG A 282 -115.65 104.95 50.34
C ARG A 282 -114.39 105.79 50.67
N LEU A 283 -114.04 106.74 49.78
CA LEU A 283 -113.15 107.92 49.94
C LEU A 283 -111.94 107.90 50.92
N GLY A 284 -110.73 108.07 50.37
CA GLY A 284 -110.12 109.41 50.48
C GLY A 284 -108.91 109.69 51.39
N MET A 285 -107.85 108.87 51.42
CA MET A 285 -106.53 109.34 51.94
C MET A 285 -105.30 108.68 51.26
N VAL A 286 -105.23 108.81 49.93
CA VAL A 286 -104.09 108.33 49.11
C VAL A 286 -102.83 109.22 49.31
N CYS A 287 -101.66 108.72 48.90
CA CYS A 287 -100.35 109.42 48.74
C CYS A 287 -99.29 109.27 49.85
N LYS A 288 -99.41 108.35 50.81
CA LYS A 288 -98.25 107.90 51.64
C LYS A 288 -98.08 106.39 51.74
N ALA A 289 -99.16 105.64 52.00
CA ALA A 289 -99.11 104.18 52.04
C ALA A 289 -98.70 103.55 50.68
N SER A 290 -99.10 104.17 49.57
CA SER A 290 -98.77 103.71 48.21
C SER A 290 -97.28 103.83 47.87
N GLN A 291 -96.57 104.86 48.37
CA GLN A 291 -95.12 104.98 48.20
C GLN A 291 -94.37 103.89 48.97
N LEU A 292 -94.80 103.62 50.21
CA LEU A 292 -94.15 102.65 51.08
C LEU A 292 -94.40 101.21 50.61
N LYS A 293 -95.60 100.91 50.08
CA LYS A 293 -95.85 99.64 49.38
C LYS A 293 -94.92 99.48 48.16
N TYR A 294 -94.84 100.48 47.27
CA TYR A 294 -93.98 100.40 46.09
C TYR A 294 -92.50 100.20 46.46
N LEU A 295 -92.03 100.77 47.57
CA LEU A 295 -90.69 100.54 48.12
C LEU A 295 -90.48 99.11 48.66
N ILE A 296 -91.48 98.51 49.30
CA ILE A 296 -91.43 97.12 49.77
C ILE A 296 -91.46 96.16 48.57
N ASP A 297 -92.38 96.37 47.62
CA ASP A 297 -92.51 95.56 46.41
C ASP A 297 -91.20 95.60 45.59
N LEU A 298 -90.59 96.79 45.42
CA LEU A 298 -89.30 96.95 44.74
C LEU A 298 -88.14 96.28 45.50
N ASN A 299 -88.10 96.35 46.83
CA ASN A 299 -87.09 95.68 47.65
C ASN A 299 -87.25 94.14 47.63
N ALA A 300 -88.48 93.64 47.51
CA ALA A 300 -88.74 92.22 47.31
C ALA A 300 -88.23 91.74 45.94
N CYS A 301 -88.58 92.46 44.86
CA CYS A 301 -88.06 92.18 43.51
C CYS A 301 -86.53 92.31 43.42
N LEU A 302 -85.93 93.26 44.13
CA LEU A 302 -84.48 93.39 44.21
C LEU A 302 -83.87 92.15 44.86
N LYS A 303 -84.40 91.68 46.00
CA LYS A 303 -83.91 90.46 46.66
C LYS A 303 -84.10 89.18 45.83
N THR A 304 -85.18 89.04 45.06
CA THR A 304 -85.32 87.90 44.14
C THR A 304 -84.30 87.98 43.01
N MET A 305 -84.08 89.17 42.43
CA MET A 305 -83.02 89.38 41.43
C MET A 305 -81.61 89.14 41.99
N GLU A 306 -81.35 89.46 43.26
CA GLU A 306 -80.07 89.14 43.92
C GLU A 306 -79.89 87.63 44.13
N ALA A 307 -80.94 86.91 44.55
CA ALA A 307 -80.91 85.46 44.68
C ALA A 307 -80.76 84.76 43.31
N GLU A 308 -81.42 85.26 42.27
CA GLU A 308 -81.27 84.79 40.88
C GLU A 308 -79.86 85.06 40.35
N ARG A 309 -79.31 86.26 40.58
CA ARG A 309 -77.92 86.62 40.27
C ARG A 309 -76.94 85.64 40.92
N ASP A 310 -77.11 85.35 42.21
CA ASP A 310 -76.19 84.48 42.95
C ASP A 310 -76.34 83.00 42.56
N GLN A 311 -77.57 82.56 42.23
CA GLN A 311 -77.79 81.25 41.61
C GLN A 311 -77.12 81.14 40.22
N MET A 312 -77.19 82.20 39.41
CA MET A 312 -76.51 82.25 38.10
C MET A 312 -74.99 82.30 38.24
N TYR A 313 -74.44 82.97 39.26
CA TYR A 313 -73.01 82.89 39.58
C TYR A 313 -72.57 81.49 40.01
N SER A 314 -73.37 80.76 40.79
CA SER A 314 -73.07 79.35 41.11
C SER A 314 -73.05 78.49 39.85
N LYS A 315 -74.12 78.55 39.03
CA LYS A 315 -74.20 77.82 37.74
C LYS A 315 -73.01 78.12 36.83
N LEU A 316 -72.65 79.40 36.68
CA LEU A 316 -71.49 79.84 35.90
C LEU A 316 -70.16 79.33 36.50
N SER A 317 -70.03 79.25 37.82
CA SER A 317 -68.87 78.65 38.48
C SER A 317 -68.77 77.15 38.20
N ASP A 318 -69.89 76.43 38.23
CA ASP A 318 -69.92 74.98 38.02
C ASP A 318 -69.76 74.61 36.53
N GLU A 319 -70.29 75.40 35.61
CA GLU A 319 -70.01 75.31 34.17
C GLU A 319 -68.53 75.60 33.86
N ASN A 320 -67.90 76.58 34.53
CA ASN A 320 -66.47 76.85 34.36
C ASN A 320 -65.60 75.69 34.86
N LYS A 321 -65.91 75.09 36.03
CA LYS A 321 -65.20 73.88 36.52
C LYS A 321 -65.35 72.71 35.54
N ALA A 322 -66.56 72.45 35.05
CA ALA A 322 -66.81 71.40 34.07
C ALA A 322 -66.05 71.64 32.76
N LYS A 323 -65.93 72.90 32.33
CA LYS A 323 -65.09 73.29 31.19
C LYS A 323 -63.60 73.09 31.47
N GLU A 324 -63.11 73.45 32.65
CA GLU A 324 -61.71 73.27 33.07
C GLU A 324 -61.34 71.77 33.08
N GLU A 325 -62.16 70.90 33.69
CA GLU A 325 -61.98 69.45 33.63
C GLU A 325 -62.01 68.91 32.19
N LEU A 326 -62.86 69.45 31.31
CA LEU A 326 -62.91 69.05 29.90
C LEU A 326 -61.66 69.48 29.14
N THR A 327 -61.11 70.67 29.40
CA THR A 327 -59.82 71.08 28.82
C THR A 327 -58.66 70.23 29.34
N GLU A 328 -58.62 69.91 30.65
CA GLU A 328 -57.61 69.00 31.20
C GLU A 328 -57.71 67.60 30.57
N ARG A 329 -58.91 67.06 30.37
CA ARG A 329 -59.11 65.78 29.67
C ARG A 329 -58.67 65.85 28.20
N ILE A 330 -58.87 66.97 27.50
CA ILE A 330 -58.41 67.17 26.13
C ILE A 330 -56.87 67.24 26.07
N GLU A 331 -56.22 68.01 26.94
CA GLU A 331 -54.76 68.12 26.99
C GLU A 331 -54.10 66.78 27.36
N ASN A 332 -54.68 66.03 28.31
CA ASN A 332 -54.24 64.67 28.62
C ASN A 332 -54.36 63.74 27.41
N LEU A 333 -55.50 63.74 26.69
CA LEU A 333 -55.68 62.94 25.48
C LEU A 333 -54.71 63.33 24.37
N GLN A 334 -54.43 64.62 24.17
CA GLN A 334 -53.43 65.09 23.20
C GLN A 334 -52.00 64.65 23.55
N SER A 335 -51.64 64.64 24.84
CA SER A 335 -50.33 64.11 25.26
C SER A 335 -50.21 62.59 25.08
N GLN A 336 -51.31 61.85 25.28
CA GLN A 336 -51.37 60.41 24.97
C GLN A 336 -51.28 60.16 23.46
N GLU A 337 -51.97 60.95 22.63
CA GLU A 337 -51.87 60.85 21.17
C GLU A 337 -50.44 61.08 20.69
N ALA A 338 -49.77 62.14 21.15
CA ALA A 338 -48.37 62.42 20.81
C ALA A 338 -47.41 61.31 21.29
N SER A 339 -47.65 60.75 22.49
CA SER A 339 -46.88 59.62 23.00
C SER A 339 -47.02 58.39 22.09
N LEU A 340 -48.26 58.00 21.75
CA LEU A 340 -48.56 56.85 20.90
C LEU A 340 -48.05 57.04 19.46
N GLN A 341 -48.08 58.26 18.93
CA GLN A 341 -47.46 58.58 17.64
C GLN A 341 -45.94 58.34 17.68
N SER A 342 -45.25 58.83 18.71
CA SER A 342 -43.79 58.61 18.86
C SER A 342 -43.40 57.14 19.08
N GLU A 343 -44.26 56.38 19.78
CA GLU A 343 -44.08 54.94 19.97
C GLU A 343 -44.32 54.16 18.66
N ASN A 344 -45.31 54.55 17.86
CA ASN A 344 -45.54 53.98 16.54
C ASN A 344 -44.37 54.29 15.57
N GLU A 345 -43.88 55.53 15.52
CA GLU A 345 -42.68 55.89 14.74
C GLU A 345 -41.46 55.04 15.16
N HIS A 346 -41.29 54.78 16.46
CA HIS A 346 -40.25 53.90 16.97
C HIS A 346 -40.42 52.47 16.46
N PHE A 347 -41.61 51.86 16.58
CA PHE A 347 -41.87 50.51 16.10
C PHE A 347 -41.76 50.39 14.57
N GLU A 348 -42.17 51.40 13.79
CA GLU A 348 -41.94 51.42 12.34
C GLU A 348 -40.44 51.39 12.01
N SER A 349 -39.60 52.13 12.74
CA SER A 349 -38.15 52.10 12.58
C SER A 349 -37.55 50.72 12.92
N GLU A 350 -38.08 50.04 13.94
CA GLU A 350 -37.67 48.68 14.33
C GLU A 350 -38.07 47.65 13.26
N VAL A 351 -39.29 47.74 12.72
CA VAL A 351 -39.78 46.88 11.64
C VAL A 351 -38.93 47.06 10.38
N GLN A 352 -38.61 48.29 9.98
CA GLN A 352 -37.71 48.56 8.84
C GLN A 352 -36.31 47.97 9.07
N LYS A 353 -35.75 48.13 10.27
CA LYS A 353 -34.44 47.57 10.67
C LYS A 353 -34.43 46.04 10.67
N LEU A 354 -35.52 45.40 11.09
CA LEU A 354 -35.69 43.94 11.03
C LEU A 354 -35.87 43.43 9.59
N GLN A 355 -36.61 44.15 8.74
CA GLN A 355 -36.73 43.85 7.31
C GLN A 355 -35.38 43.95 6.58
N GLN A 356 -34.57 44.99 6.87
CA GLN A 356 -33.21 45.12 6.36
C GLN A 356 -32.30 43.97 6.83
N LYS A 357 -32.34 43.62 8.12
CA LYS A 357 -31.59 42.49 8.68
C LYS A 357 -31.97 41.16 8.02
N LEU A 358 -33.27 40.93 7.80
CA LEU A 358 -33.77 39.75 7.10
C LEU A 358 -33.25 39.70 5.66
N LYS A 359 -33.33 40.81 4.91
CA LYS A 359 -32.84 40.89 3.54
C LYS A 359 -31.35 40.54 3.44
N VAL A 360 -30.51 41.18 4.25
CA VAL A 360 -29.04 40.93 4.26
C VAL A 360 -28.74 39.47 4.63
N MET A 361 -29.50 38.90 5.58
CA MET A 361 -29.36 37.49 5.96
C MET A 361 -29.71 36.55 4.78
N THR A 362 -30.81 36.80 4.06
CA THR A 362 -31.21 36.03 2.88
C THR A 362 -30.18 36.12 1.75
N GLU A 363 -29.67 37.32 1.45
CA GLU A 363 -28.64 37.52 0.42
C GLU A 363 -27.33 36.78 0.78
N LEU A 364 -26.94 36.80 2.06
CA LEU A 364 -25.76 36.09 2.56
C LEU A 364 -25.93 34.55 2.50
N TYR A 365 -27.12 34.02 2.77
CA TYR A 365 -27.39 32.59 2.59
C TYR A 365 -27.31 32.18 1.11
N GLN A 366 -27.92 32.97 0.21
CA GLN A 366 -27.87 32.71 -1.24
C GLN A 366 -26.44 32.81 -1.81
N GLU A 367 -25.62 33.75 -1.35
CA GLU A 367 -24.21 33.79 -1.77
C GLU A 367 -23.44 32.56 -1.28
N ASN A 368 -23.66 32.12 -0.03
CA ASN A 368 -23.00 30.93 0.51
C ASN A 368 -23.42 29.65 -0.22
N GLU A 369 -24.70 29.48 -0.53
CA GLU A 369 -25.22 28.37 -1.35
C GLU A 369 -24.56 28.36 -2.74
N MET A 370 -24.55 29.50 -3.44
CA MET A 370 -23.87 29.64 -4.73
C MET A 370 -22.36 29.39 -4.64
N LYS A 371 -21.71 29.76 -3.54
CA LYS A 371 -20.28 29.53 -3.27
C LYS A 371 -19.98 28.05 -3.01
N LEU A 372 -20.88 27.33 -2.33
CA LEU A 372 -20.80 25.88 -2.14
C LEU A 372 -21.02 25.13 -3.45
N HIS A 373 -22.04 25.48 -4.24
CA HIS A 373 -22.24 24.89 -5.56
C HIS A 373 -21.03 25.11 -6.49
N ARG A 374 -20.46 26.33 -6.51
CA ARG A 374 -19.23 26.63 -7.28
C ARG A 374 -18.06 25.74 -6.87
N LYS A 375 -17.81 25.55 -5.56
CA LYS A 375 -16.77 24.64 -5.04
C LYS A 375 -17.02 23.20 -5.49
N LEU A 376 -18.22 22.66 -5.22
CA LEU A 376 -18.60 21.29 -5.57
C LEU A 376 -18.41 21.01 -7.07
N THR A 377 -18.79 21.96 -7.93
CA THR A 377 -18.62 21.82 -9.39
C THR A 377 -17.15 21.92 -9.85
N VAL A 378 -16.24 22.49 -9.05
CA VAL A 378 -14.79 22.44 -9.33
C VAL A 378 -14.22 21.11 -8.85
N GLU A 379 -14.55 20.71 -7.63
CA GLU A 379 -14.10 19.46 -7.00
C GLU A 379 -14.52 18.22 -7.81
N GLU A 380 -15.75 18.18 -8.32
CA GLU A 380 -16.23 17.08 -9.18
C GLU A 380 -15.48 17.03 -10.53
N ARG A 381 -15.13 18.18 -11.12
CA ARG A 381 -14.29 18.21 -12.33
C ARG A 381 -12.88 17.73 -12.05
N GLU A 382 -12.31 18.08 -10.90
CA GLU A 382 -11.03 17.55 -10.46
C GLU A 382 -11.08 16.04 -10.21
N ARG A 383 -12.18 15.54 -9.59
CA ARG A 383 -12.41 14.11 -9.36
C ARG A 383 -12.43 13.36 -10.70
N LEU A 384 -13.22 13.81 -11.66
CA LEU A 384 -13.30 13.25 -13.02
C LEU A 384 -11.95 13.33 -13.75
N GLN A 385 -11.18 14.42 -13.62
CA GLN A 385 -9.85 14.52 -14.24
C GLN A 385 -8.80 13.60 -13.59
N LYS A 386 -8.97 13.25 -12.31
CA LYS A 386 -8.13 12.25 -11.61
C LYS A 386 -8.55 10.84 -12.04
N GLU A 387 -9.84 10.56 -12.13
CA GLU A 387 -10.43 9.31 -12.62
C GLU A 387 -10.02 8.99 -14.08
N GLU A 388 -10.07 9.98 -14.99
CA GLU A 388 -9.59 9.85 -16.38
C GLU A 388 -8.09 9.50 -16.46
N LYS A 389 -7.27 10.05 -15.55
CA LYS A 389 -5.83 9.75 -15.47
C LYS A 389 -5.55 8.36 -14.91
N LEU A 390 -6.35 7.90 -13.94
CA LEU A 390 -6.26 6.55 -13.39
C LEU A 390 -6.65 5.50 -14.45
N SER A 391 -7.78 5.70 -15.14
CA SER A 391 -8.22 4.84 -16.25
C SER A 391 -7.11 4.63 -17.30
N LYS A 392 -6.41 5.70 -17.71
CA LYS A 392 -5.27 5.64 -18.66
C LYS A 392 -3.98 5.01 -18.10
N VAL A 393 -3.93 4.74 -16.80
CA VAL A 393 -2.88 3.93 -16.15
C VAL A 393 -3.34 2.48 -16.07
N ASP A 394 -4.60 2.23 -15.69
CA ASP A 394 -5.20 0.90 -15.63
C ASP A 394 -5.21 0.21 -17.01
N GLU A 395 -5.53 0.94 -18.09
CA GLU A 395 -5.39 0.47 -19.48
C GLU A 395 -3.96 -0.04 -19.79
N LYS A 396 -2.93 0.66 -19.30
CA LYS A 396 -1.53 0.28 -19.51
C LYS A 396 -1.10 -0.89 -18.63
N ILE A 397 -1.62 -0.98 -17.41
CA ILE A 397 -1.40 -2.11 -16.51
C ILE A 397 -2.02 -3.37 -17.12
N ASN A 398 -3.23 -3.28 -17.65
CA ASN A 398 -3.91 -4.38 -18.35
C ASN A 398 -3.11 -4.81 -19.58
N HIS A 399 -2.69 -3.87 -20.44
CA HIS A 399 -1.90 -4.19 -21.63
C HIS A 399 -0.55 -4.85 -21.29
N ALA A 400 0.16 -4.35 -20.28
CA ALA A 400 1.39 -4.97 -19.79
C ALA A 400 1.15 -6.37 -19.18
N ALA A 401 0.00 -6.60 -18.56
CA ALA A 401 -0.39 -7.91 -18.03
C ALA A 401 -0.76 -8.90 -19.15
N GLU A 402 -1.40 -8.43 -20.23
CA GLU A 402 -1.66 -9.21 -21.46
C GLU A 402 -0.35 -9.61 -22.14
N GLU A 403 0.57 -8.66 -22.37
CA GLU A 403 1.90 -8.95 -22.90
C GLU A 403 2.62 -10.00 -22.04
N LEU A 404 2.69 -9.79 -20.72
CA LEU A 404 3.35 -10.69 -19.77
C LEU A 404 2.72 -12.10 -19.78
N ASN A 405 1.40 -12.20 -19.92
CA ASN A 405 0.73 -13.48 -20.08
C ASN A 405 1.08 -14.16 -21.42
N SER A 406 1.23 -13.42 -22.52
CA SER A 406 1.72 -13.98 -23.79
C SER A 406 3.16 -14.50 -23.70
N TYR A 407 4.02 -13.90 -22.86
CA TYR A 407 5.37 -14.42 -22.59
C TYR A 407 5.31 -15.68 -21.72
N ARG A 408 4.39 -15.75 -20.75
CA ARG A 408 4.15 -16.97 -19.94
C ARG A 408 3.62 -18.14 -20.76
N GLU A 409 2.76 -17.87 -21.74
CA GLU A 409 2.21 -18.90 -22.63
C GLU A 409 3.31 -19.50 -23.51
N ARG A 410 4.07 -18.65 -24.24
CA ARG A 410 5.23 -19.08 -25.03
C ARG A 410 6.32 -19.79 -24.21
N ALA A 411 6.50 -19.41 -22.94
CA ALA A 411 7.42 -20.11 -22.05
C ALA A 411 6.95 -21.55 -21.73
N LYS A 412 5.64 -21.77 -21.54
CA LYS A 412 5.06 -23.11 -21.35
C LYS A 412 5.12 -23.93 -22.63
N ASP A 413 4.85 -23.34 -23.80
CA ASP A 413 4.94 -24.04 -25.08
C ASP A 413 6.34 -24.64 -25.29
N LEU A 414 7.38 -23.85 -24.99
CA LEU A 414 8.78 -24.27 -25.04
C LEU A 414 9.14 -25.28 -23.94
N GLU A 415 8.56 -25.16 -22.74
CA GLU A 415 8.73 -26.14 -21.65
C GLU A 415 8.12 -27.51 -22.03
N GLU A 416 6.92 -27.51 -22.61
CA GLU A 416 6.30 -28.73 -23.13
C GLU A 416 7.06 -29.30 -24.34
N GLU A 417 7.58 -28.48 -25.25
CA GLU A 417 8.45 -28.95 -26.34
C GLU A 417 9.72 -29.63 -25.80
N LEU A 418 10.40 -28.99 -24.84
CA LEU A 418 11.54 -29.57 -24.15
C LEU A 418 11.18 -30.92 -23.52
N GLU A 419 10.08 -30.99 -22.76
CA GLU A 419 9.65 -32.23 -22.11
C GLU A 419 9.27 -33.32 -23.12
N ARG A 420 8.64 -32.97 -24.25
CA ARG A 420 8.40 -33.89 -25.37
C ARG A 420 9.71 -34.44 -25.96
N THR A 421 10.76 -33.63 -26.09
CA THR A 421 12.08 -34.12 -26.56
C THR A 421 12.78 -35.01 -25.53
N ILE A 422 12.74 -34.67 -24.24
CA ILE A 422 13.29 -35.50 -23.14
C ILE A 422 12.62 -36.87 -23.15
N ARG A 423 11.29 -36.91 -23.12
CA ARG A 423 10.51 -38.15 -23.19
C ARG A 423 10.80 -38.95 -24.47
N SER A 424 11.13 -38.30 -25.59
CA SER A 424 11.56 -38.98 -26.82
C SER A 424 12.92 -39.66 -26.66
N TYR A 425 13.91 -38.97 -26.09
CA TYR A 425 15.24 -39.54 -25.85
C TYR A 425 15.24 -40.67 -24.81
N GLU A 426 14.43 -40.59 -23.75
CA GLU A 426 14.23 -41.68 -22.78
C GLU A 426 13.66 -42.94 -23.45
N ASN A 427 12.67 -42.78 -24.32
CA ASN A 427 12.12 -43.87 -25.13
C ASN A 427 13.16 -44.44 -26.12
N GLN A 428 14.04 -43.61 -26.68
CA GLN A 428 15.15 -44.08 -27.52
C GLN A 428 16.20 -44.87 -26.70
N ILE A 429 16.61 -44.37 -25.53
CA ILE A 429 17.57 -45.04 -24.63
C ILE A 429 17.03 -46.42 -24.24
N THR A 430 15.82 -46.48 -23.68
CA THR A 430 15.20 -47.76 -23.26
C THR A 430 14.92 -48.71 -24.43
N SER A 431 14.76 -48.20 -25.65
CA SER A 431 14.71 -49.03 -26.88
C SER A 431 16.06 -49.66 -27.22
N HIS A 432 17.17 -48.91 -27.09
CA HIS A 432 18.52 -49.42 -27.31
C HIS A 432 18.98 -50.37 -26.20
N GLU A 433 18.64 -50.10 -24.94
CA GLU A 433 18.91 -50.99 -23.80
C GLU A 433 18.26 -52.37 -23.99
N LYS A 434 16.97 -52.41 -24.38
CA LYS A 434 16.25 -53.65 -24.71
C LYS A 434 16.94 -54.40 -25.85
N LYS A 435 17.27 -53.73 -26.96
CA LYS A 435 18.00 -54.32 -28.10
C LYS A 435 19.37 -54.86 -27.70
N ALA A 436 20.11 -54.18 -26.82
CA ALA A 436 21.39 -54.63 -26.32
C ALA A 436 21.25 -55.89 -25.45
N HIS A 437 20.25 -55.92 -24.57
CA HIS A 437 19.91 -57.08 -23.74
C HIS A 437 19.48 -58.30 -24.58
N ASP A 438 18.62 -58.10 -25.58
CA ASP A 438 18.15 -59.18 -26.47
C ASP A 438 19.27 -59.73 -27.37
N ASN A 439 20.17 -58.86 -27.84
CA ASN A 439 21.39 -59.26 -28.55
C ASN A 439 22.33 -60.05 -27.62
N TRP A 440 22.52 -59.62 -26.38
CA TRP A 440 23.31 -60.35 -25.38
C TRP A 440 22.73 -61.74 -25.08
N LEU A 441 21.41 -61.86 -24.92
CA LEU A 441 20.72 -63.16 -24.78
C LEU A 441 20.94 -64.06 -26.00
N THR A 442 20.86 -63.49 -27.21
CA THR A 442 21.04 -64.21 -28.48
C THR A 442 22.48 -64.69 -28.65
N ALA A 443 23.47 -63.84 -28.37
CA ALA A 443 24.89 -64.20 -28.37
C ALA A 443 25.17 -65.32 -27.34
N ARG A 444 24.61 -65.23 -26.13
CA ARG A 444 24.75 -66.26 -25.10
C ARG A 444 24.04 -67.57 -25.49
N ALA A 445 22.99 -67.54 -26.30
CA ALA A 445 22.38 -68.73 -26.88
C ALA A 445 23.29 -69.38 -27.95
N ALA A 446 23.81 -68.59 -28.90
CA ALA A 446 24.74 -69.06 -29.91
C ALA A 446 26.02 -69.68 -29.29
N GLU A 447 26.54 -69.10 -28.20
CA GLU A 447 27.69 -69.64 -27.48
C GLU A 447 27.41 -70.99 -26.82
N ARG A 448 26.20 -71.22 -26.28
CA ARG A 448 25.78 -72.55 -25.78
C ARG A 448 25.78 -73.57 -26.91
N HIS A 449 25.12 -73.27 -28.04
CA HIS A 449 25.09 -74.14 -29.21
C HIS A 449 26.50 -74.46 -29.75
N LEU A 450 27.39 -73.47 -29.82
CA LEU A 450 28.79 -73.68 -30.20
C LEU A 450 29.52 -74.62 -29.24
N ASN A 451 29.27 -74.49 -27.93
CA ASN A 451 29.89 -75.37 -26.93
C ASN A 451 29.31 -76.78 -26.93
N ASP A 452 28.05 -76.97 -27.32
CA ASP A 452 27.46 -78.30 -27.54
C ASP A 452 28.00 -78.96 -28.81
N ILE A 453 28.09 -78.22 -29.93
CA ILE A 453 28.76 -78.69 -31.17
C ILE A 453 30.24 -79.05 -30.90
N LYS A 454 30.95 -78.32 -30.03
CA LYS A 454 32.32 -78.69 -29.61
C LYS A 454 32.36 -80.03 -28.86
N LYS A 455 31.39 -80.31 -27.97
CA LYS A 455 31.28 -81.61 -27.27
C LYS A 455 31.02 -82.74 -28.26
N GLU A 456 30.09 -82.54 -29.20
CA GLU A 456 29.79 -83.51 -30.26
C GLU A 456 31.01 -83.75 -31.18
N ASN A 457 31.75 -82.69 -31.55
CA ASN A 457 32.97 -82.82 -32.35
C ASN A 457 34.06 -83.62 -31.60
N ALA A 458 34.26 -83.34 -30.31
CA ALA A 458 35.19 -84.10 -29.46
C ALA A 458 34.78 -85.57 -29.32
N HIS A 459 33.48 -85.85 -29.12
CA HIS A 459 32.94 -87.20 -29.04
C HIS A 459 33.06 -87.96 -30.38
N ASN A 460 32.87 -87.28 -31.51
CA ASN A 460 33.03 -87.87 -32.83
C ASN A 460 34.52 -88.09 -33.19
N ARG A 461 35.44 -87.23 -32.73
CA ARG A 461 36.89 -87.49 -32.80
C ARG A 461 37.29 -88.72 -31.98
N GLN A 462 36.76 -88.86 -30.76
CA GLN A 462 36.99 -90.06 -29.94
C GLN A 462 36.50 -91.32 -30.68
N LYS A 463 35.27 -91.31 -31.18
CA LYS A 463 34.70 -92.41 -32.00
C LYS A 463 35.54 -92.73 -33.24
N LEU A 464 36.11 -91.72 -33.89
CA LEU A 464 37.01 -91.91 -35.03
C LEU A 464 38.28 -92.64 -34.59
N THR A 465 38.96 -92.18 -33.53
CA THR A 465 40.15 -92.87 -33.00
C THR A 465 39.86 -94.28 -32.49
N GLU A 466 38.66 -94.52 -31.92
CA GLU A 466 38.19 -95.86 -31.55
C GLU A 466 37.87 -96.76 -32.76
N ALA A 467 37.62 -96.19 -33.94
CA ALA A 467 37.41 -96.93 -35.19
C ALA A 467 38.74 -97.17 -35.93
N GLU A 468 39.63 -96.17 -35.96
CA GLU A 468 41.00 -96.27 -36.48
C GLU A 468 41.77 -97.37 -35.73
N PHE A 469 41.71 -97.40 -34.40
CA PHE A 469 42.34 -98.47 -33.60
C PHE A 469 41.77 -99.86 -33.89
N LYS A 470 40.46 -99.97 -34.20
CA LYS A 470 39.84 -101.24 -34.62
C LYS A 470 40.27 -101.65 -36.03
N LEU A 471 40.47 -100.70 -36.93
CA LEU A 471 40.99 -100.96 -38.27
C LEU A 471 42.47 -101.38 -38.23
N GLU A 472 43.31 -100.73 -37.43
CA GLU A 472 44.71 -101.15 -37.24
C GLU A 472 44.78 -102.56 -36.65
N LEU A 473 43.94 -102.89 -35.65
CA LEU A 473 43.86 -104.23 -35.09
C LEU A 473 43.51 -105.30 -36.15
N LEU A 474 42.60 -104.99 -37.08
CA LEU A 474 42.23 -105.87 -38.19
C LEU A 474 43.27 -105.90 -39.33
N GLU A 475 44.08 -104.85 -39.48
CA GLU A 475 45.23 -104.84 -40.40
C GLU A 475 46.35 -105.76 -39.89
N LYS A 476 46.54 -105.87 -38.56
CA LYS A 476 47.55 -106.76 -37.97
C LYS A 476 47.07 -108.22 -37.88
N ASP A 477 45.78 -108.48 -37.75
CA ASP A 477 45.18 -109.82 -37.82
C ASP A 477 43.85 -109.82 -38.62
N PRO A 478 43.87 -110.21 -39.91
CA PRO A 478 42.69 -110.26 -40.77
C PRO A 478 41.58 -111.23 -40.33
N TYR A 479 41.81 -112.10 -39.34
CA TYR A 479 40.83 -113.07 -38.84
C TYR A 479 40.30 -112.75 -37.42
N ALA A 480 40.77 -111.68 -36.78
CA ALA A 480 40.40 -111.31 -35.40
C ALA A 480 38.94 -110.82 -35.20
N LEU A 481 38.12 -110.77 -36.25
CA LEU A 481 36.76 -110.23 -36.20
C LEU A 481 35.73 -111.21 -35.57
N ASP A 482 36.03 -112.51 -35.52
CA ASP A 482 35.04 -113.56 -35.20
C ASP A 482 35.09 -114.03 -33.72
N VAL A 483 35.31 -113.10 -32.78
CA VAL A 483 35.17 -113.34 -31.33
C VAL A 483 34.34 -112.22 -30.69
N PRO A 484 33.17 -112.51 -30.08
CA PRO A 484 32.38 -111.52 -29.35
C PRO A 484 33.03 -111.19 -27.99
N VAL A 485 34.09 -110.39 -28.03
CA VAL A 485 34.81 -109.97 -26.83
C VAL A 485 33.99 -108.94 -26.05
N ARG A 486 33.43 -109.46 -24.95
CA ARG A 486 33.08 -108.83 -23.66
C ARG A 486 33.69 -107.44 -23.40
N PRO A 487 33.03 -106.58 -22.59
CA PRO A 487 33.56 -105.27 -22.24
C PRO A 487 34.97 -105.37 -21.64
N PHE A 488 35.87 -104.49 -22.08
CA PHE A 488 37.22 -104.39 -21.53
C PHE A 488 37.16 -103.95 -20.06
N VAL A 489 37.32 -104.90 -19.16
CA VAL A 489 37.47 -104.69 -17.73
C VAL A 489 38.79 -103.95 -17.49
N ARG A 490 38.70 -102.65 -17.18
CA ARG A 490 39.83 -101.87 -16.66
C ARG A 490 39.69 -101.77 -15.14
N GLU A 491 40.27 -102.73 -14.43
CA GLU A 491 40.22 -102.77 -12.98
C GLU A 491 40.99 -101.61 -12.33
N HIS A 492 40.29 -100.92 -11.43
CA HIS A 492 40.77 -100.20 -10.24
C HIS A 492 41.95 -99.22 -10.34
N SER A 493 41.62 -97.93 -10.31
CA SER A 493 42.24 -96.99 -9.37
C SER A 493 41.33 -96.86 -8.13
N PRO A 494 41.85 -96.78 -6.88
CA PRO A 494 41.06 -97.12 -5.70
C PRO A 494 40.34 -95.93 -5.02
N TYR A 495 39.26 -95.44 -5.64
CA TYR A 495 38.15 -94.79 -4.91
C TYR A 495 36.81 -95.21 -5.55
N GLY A 496 35.85 -95.62 -4.71
CA GLY A 496 34.70 -96.43 -5.13
C GLY A 496 33.48 -95.67 -5.69
N PRO A 497 32.56 -96.37 -6.39
CA PRO A 497 31.31 -95.80 -6.89
C PRO A 497 30.22 -95.73 -5.80
N SER A 498 29.33 -94.74 -5.92
CA SER A 498 28.13 -94.59 -5.07
C SER A 498 26.87 -94.40 -5.93
N PRO A 499 25.89 -95.32 -5.92
CA PRO A 499 24.67 -95.22 -6.72
C PRO A 499 23.44 -94.84 -5.89
N MET A 500 22.85 -93.65 -6.13
CA MET A 500 21.46 -93.25 -5.84
C MET A 500 21.27 -91.78 -6.32
N GLY A 501 20.12 -91.29 -6.80
CA GLY A 501 18.89 -91.98 -7.20
C GLY A 501 17.71 -91.01 -7.45
N ARG A 502 17.10 -91.09 -8.66
CA ARG A 502 15.82 -90.47 -9.10
C ARG A 502 15.69 -88.92 -9.15
N PRO A 503 14.65 -88.38 -9.85
CA PRO A 503 14.39 -86.94 -10.00
C PRO A 503 13.08 -86.42 -9.35
N SER A 504 13.01 -85.10 -9.14
CA SER A 504 11.80 -84.25 -9.06
C SER A 504 12.23 -82.78 -9.30
N SER A 505 11.69 -82.05 -10.28
CA SER A 505 10.43 -81.26 -10.29
C SER A 505 10.39 -80.06 -9.33
N GLU A 506 10.11 -78.88 -9.90
CA GLU A 506 9.55 -77.62 -9.34
C GLU A 506 9.96 -77.19 -7.91
N THR A 507 10.48 -75.97 -7.70
CA THR A 507 9.62 -74.77 -7.64
C THR A 507 10.43 -73.45 -7.59
N ARG A 508 10.22 -72.58 -8.60
CA ARG A 508 10.18 -71.09 -8.57
C ARG A 508 11.38 -70.23 -8.07
N ALA A 509 11.42 -69.01 -8.62
CA ALA A 509 12.05 -67.77 -8.12
C ALA A 509 13.56 -67.54 -8.36
N PHE A 510 13.82 -66.78 -9.44
CA PHE A 510 14.85 -65.73 -9.62
C PHE A 510 16.07 -65.70 -8.66
N LEU A 511 17.25 -66.02 -9.21
CA LEU A 511 18.54 -65.64 -8.65
C LEU A 511 19.12 -64.45 -9.42
N SER A 512 19.42 -63.36 -8.70
CA SER A 512 20.38 -62.36 -9.15
C SER A 512 21.80 -62.95 -9.08
N PRO A 513 22.67 -62.78 -10.09
CA PRO A 513 24.07 -63.21 -9.98
C PRO A 513 24.84 -62.38 -8.94
N PRO A 514 25.62 -63.01 -8.03
CA PRO A 514 26.43 -62.29 -7.05
C PRO A 514 27.75 -61.73 -7.65
N THR A 515 28.35 -60.78 -6.95
CA THR A 515 29.54 -60.04 -7.37
C THR A 515 30.86 -60.78 -7.10
N LEU A 516 31.63 -61.08 -8.16
CA LEU A 516 33.09 -61.18 -8.19
C LEU A 516 33.51 -60.60 -9.57
N LEU A 517 34.25 -59.50 -9.68
CA LEU A 517 35.63 -59.24 -9.22
C LEU A 517 36.69 -60.06 -9.99
N GLU A 518 36.80 -59.80 -11.30
CA GLU A 518 37.99 -60.06 -12.11
C GLU A 518 38.06 -58.92 -13.14
N GLY A 519 39.14 -58.14 -13.16
CA GLY A 519 39.22 -56.93 -13.99
C GLY A 519 40.58 -56.73 -14.63
N PRO A 520 40.62 -56.46 -15.96
CA PRO A 520 41.78 -55.84 -16.57
C PRO A 520 41.47 -54.52 -17.31
N LEU A 521 42.41 -53.58 -17.16
CA LEU A 521 42.84 -52.56 -18.12
C LEU A 521 41.84 -51.46 -18.55
N ARG A 522 42.15 -50.23 -18.12
CA ARG A 522 41.73 -49.00 -18.81
C ARG A 522 42.40 -48.88 -20.18
N LEU A 523 41.61 -48.66 -21.22
CA LEU A 523 41.98 -47.81 -22.36
C LEU A 523 40.77 -46.98 -22.75
N SER A 524 40.93 -45.64 -22.78
CA SER A 524 39.90 -44.73 -23.27
C SER A 524 39.92 -44.69 -24.81
N PRO A 525 38.77 -44.60 -25.51
CA PRO A 525 38.77 -44.43 -26.95
C PRO A 525 39.36 -43.08 -27.35
N MET A 526 40.38 -43.08 -28.22
CA MET A 526 40.72 -41.89 -29.01
C MET A 526 39.89 -41.87 -30.29
N LEU A 527 39.43 -40.69 -30.68
CA LEU A 527 38.78 -40.46 -31.98
C LEU A 527 39.84 -40.31 -33.08
N PRO A 528 39.77 -41.09 -34.18
CA PRO A 528 40.45 -40.76 -35.43
C PRO A 528 39.55 -39.82 -36.25
N GLY A 529 40.11 -38.72 -36.76
CA GLY A 529 39.45 -37.86 -37.74
C GLY A 529 39.82 -38.23 -39.18
N GLY A 530 38.93 -37.88 -40.13
CA GLY A 530 39.25 -37.70 -41.55
C GLY A 530 38.66 -38.73 -42.53
N GLY A 531 38.21 -38.27 -43.71
CA GLY A 531 38.38 -39.09 -44.93
C GLY A 531 37.27 -39.31 -45.97
N GLY A 532 36.36 -38.37 -46.24
CA GLY A 532 35.82 -38.12 -47.62
C GLY A 532 34.97 -39.17 -48.39
N GLY A 533 34.35 -38.70 -49.49
CA GLY A 533 33.56 -39.51 -50.46
C GLY A 533 32.07 -39.10 -50.52
N ARG A 534 31.62 -38.11 -51.31
CA ARG A 534 31.44 -38.02 -52.79
C ARG A 534 30.42 -39.00 -53.42
N GLY A 535 29.23 -38.48 -53.74
CA GLY A 535 28.36 -38.94 -54.84
C GLY A 535 27.24 -39.94 -54.46
N SER A 536 26.14 -40.08 -55.23
CA SER A 536 25.69 -39.37 -56.44
C SER A 536 24.19 -39.62 -56.72
N ARG A 537 23.45 -38.64 -57.30
CA ARG A 537 22.15 -38.76 -58.04
C ARG A 537 20.95 -39.40 -57.28
N GLY A 538 19.69 -39.05 -57.52
CA GLY A 538 19.04 -38.10 -58.44
C GLY A 538 17.50 -38.14 -58.24
N PRO A 539 16.70 -37.22 -58.86
CA PRO A 539 15.29 -36.97 -58.51
C PRO A 539 14.31 -37.60 -59.57
N PRO A 540 12.96 -37.35 -59.61
CA PRO A 540 12.34 -36.02 -59.83
C PRO A 540 10.94 -35.70 -59.19
N ALA A 541 10.74 -34.41 -58.85
CA ALA A 541 9.48 -33.64 -59.04
C ALA A 541 8.18 -34.10 -58.27
N MET A 542 7.03 -33.40 -58.28
CA MET A 542 6.54 -32.29 -59.15
C MET A 542 5.33 -31.54 -58.50
N TYR A 543 5.15 -30.24 -58.81
CA TYR A 543 3.93 -29.34 -58.77
C TYR A 543 3.02 -29.31 -57.49
N GLU A 544 2.27 -28.26 -57.11
CA GLU A 544 2.10 -26.82 -57.47
C GLU A 544 1.27 -26.15 -56.32
N ALA A 545 0.88 -24.87 -56.22
CA ALA A 545 0.96 -23.61 -56.98
C ALA A 545 0.76 -22.45 -55.95
N GLY A 546 0.88 -21.13 -56.23
CA GLY A 546 1.30 -20.40 -57.43
C GLY A 546 1.13 -18.87 -57.23
N SER A 547 1.51 -18.07 -58.25
CA SER A 547 0.98 -16.75 -58.68
C SER A 547 0.63 -15.63 -57.65
N GLU A 548 0.93 -14.33 -57.88
CA GLU A 548 1.30 -13.60 -59.12
C GLU A 548 2.34 -12.47 -58.90
N ARG A 549 2.99 -12.03 -60.01
CA ARG A 549 3.28 -10.62 -60.42
C ARG A 549 3.72 -9.63 -59.30
N GLY A 550 4.95 -9.09 -59.28
CA GLY A 550 5.58 -8.25 -60.33
C GLY A 550 5.59 -6.78 -59.85
N GLU A 551 6.57 -5.91 -60.11
CA GLU A 551 7.62 -5.88 -61.15
C GLU A 551 8.88 -5.09 -60.67
N LEU A 552 10.03 -5.35 -61.34
CA LEU A 552 11.12 -4.42 -61.72
C LEU A 552 11.75 -3.46 -60.65
N SER A 553 13.07 -3.22 -60.63
CA SER A 553 14.07 -3.29 -61.72
C SER A 553 15.49 -3.61 -61.20
N SER A 554 16.47 -3.71 -62.12
CA SER A 554 17.89 -3.85 -61.80
C SER A 554 18.76 -3.14 -62.84
N ASP A 555 19.82 -2.48 -62.39
CA ASP A 555 21.06 -2.21 -63.14
C ASP A 555 22.23 -2.29 -62.10
N ARG A 556 23.32 -3.07 -62.18
CA ARG A 556 23.98 -3.96 -63.17
C ARG A 556 25.29 -3.35 -63.73
N LEU A 557 26.38 -4.13 -63.58
CA LEU A 557 27.78 -3.87 -64.03
C LEU A 557 28.54 -2.80 -63.20
N THR A 558 29.86 -2.86 -62.99
CA THR A 558 30.93 -3.70 -63.60
C THR A 558 32.00 -4.13 -62.58
N ASP A 559 32.79 -5.14 -62.93
CA ASP A 559 33.94 -5.74 -62.19
C ASP A 559 35.31 -5.10 -62.60
N PRO A 560 36.48 -5.71 -62.35
CA PRO A 560 37.42 -5.52 -61.22
C PRO A 560 38.63 -4.59 -61.52
N HIS A 561 39.51 -4.33 -60.52
CA HIS A 561 40.99 -4.47 -60.59
C HIS A 561 41.72 -4.11 -59.24
N ARG A 562 43.07 -4.18 -59.18
CA ARG A 562 43.91 -4.29 -57.95
C ARG A 562 44.40 -2.96 -57.31
N PRO A 563 44.88 -2.96 -56.04
CA PRO A 563 45.29 -1.78 -55.25
C PRO A 563 46.83 -1.49 -55.31
N PRO A 564 47.40 -0.46 -54.61
CA PRO A 564 47.78 -0.61 -53.19
C PRO A 564 47.76 0.68 -52.29
N SER A 565 48.08 0.49 -51.01
CA SER A 565 48.71 1.42 -50.02
C SER A 565 47.95 2.58 -49.34
N ASP A 566 47.87 2.45 -48.00
CA ASP A 566 48.33 3.42 -46.97
C ASP A 566 47.84 4.88 -46.97
N THR A 567 46.84 5.19 -46.13
CA THR A 567 47.02 6.15 -45.01
C THR A 567 45.86 6.19 -44.00
N GLY A 568 46.21 6.42 -42.73
CA GLY A 568 45.43 7.21 -41.74
C GLY A 568 43.96 6.83 -41.46
N SER A 569 43.72 6.18 -40.32
CA SER A 569 42.38 6.08 -39.73
C SER A 569 41.81 7.45 -39.34
N LEU A 570 40.50 7.61 -39.51
CA LEU A 570 39.78 8.85 -39.24
C LEU A 570 39.52 9.06 -37.74
N SER A 571 39.95 10.21 -37.21
CA SER A 571 39.52 10.71 -35.90
C SER A 571 38.45 11.79 -36.07
N PRO A 572 37.21 11.62 -35.57
CA PRO A 572 36.18 12.67 -35.61
C PRO A 572 36.56 13.88 -34.72
N PRO A 573 36.64 15.11 -35.25
CA PRO A 573 37.05 16.28 -34.46
C PRO A 573 35.86 17.03 -33.86
N TRP A 574 35.80 17.15 -32.53
CA TRP A 574 34.81 18.02 -31.86
C TRP A 574 35.36 18.83 -30.65
N GLU A 575 36.68 18.86 -30.42
CA GLU A 575 37.28 19.72 -29.40
C GLU A 575 37.94 20.99 -29.98
N ARG A 576 37.10 21.94 -30.43
CA ARG A 576 37.32 23.40 -30.38
C ARG A 576 36.17 24.15 -31.05
N GLU A 577 35.35 24.83 -30.26
CA GLU A 577 35.37 26.31 -30.25
C GLU A 577 34.61 26.90 -29.05
N ARG A 578 35.26 27.85 -28.36
CA ARG A 578 34.56 28.87 -27.57
C ARG A 578 34.72 30.19 -28.32
N ARG A 579 33.65 30.79 -28.84
CA ARG A 579 33.50 32.25 -28.92
C ARG A 579 32.08 32.68 -29.34
N ILE A 580 31.50 33.55 -28.51
CA ILE A 580 30.69 34.72 -28.88
C ILE A 580 29.52 34.50 -29.87
N ILE A 581 28.30 34.59 -29.32
CA ILE A 581 27.17 35.25 -29.99
C ILE A 581 26.72 36.40 -29.06
N LEU A 582 26.42 37.57 -29.62
CA LEU A 582 25.93 38.74 -28.89
C LEU A 582 24.41 38.65 -28.63
N PRO A 583 23.90 39.15 -27.49
CA PRO A 583 22.49 39.49 -27.33
C PRO A 583 22.16 40.82 -28.05
N PRO A 584 20.89 41.07 -28.41
CA PRO A 584 20.45 42.37 -28.94
C PRO A 584 20.40 43.46 -27.84
N PRO A 585 20.62 44.74 -28.18
CA PRO A 585 20.64 45.84 -27.21
C PRO A 585 19.25 46.42 -26.90
N GLY A 586 19.01 46.86 -25.65
CA GLY A 586 17.76 47.51 -25.24
C GLY A 586 17.65 47.75 -23.72
N GLU A 587 18.30 48.81 -23.22
CA GLU A 587 18.23 49.31 -21.84
C GLU A 587 17.00 50.26 -21.63
N PRO A 588 16.59 50.68 -20.40
CA PRO A 588 17.46 50.95 -19.22
C PRO A 588 17.01 50.49 -17.81
N TYR A 589 18.04 50.22 -16.99
CA TYR A 589 18.22 50.39 -15.54
C TYR A 589 17.04 50.54 -14.55
N ALA A 590 17.11 49.70 -13.51
CA ALA A 590 17.10 50.12 -12.10
C ALA A 590 18.07 49.23 -11.27
N ASP A 591 18.59 49.74 -10.15
CA ASP A 591 19.81 49.22 -9.45
C ASP A 591 19.45 48.42 -8.14
N PRO A 592 20.38 47.94 -7.25
CA PRO A 592 20.35 46.50 -6.88
C PRO A 592 20.36 46.20 -5.36
N VAL A 593 19.62 45.18 -4.90
CA VAL A 593 19.70 44.69 -3.50
C VAL A 593 19.69 43.16 -3.38
N LEU A 594 20.81 42.65 -2.84
CA LEU A 594 21.12 41.45 -2.02
C LEU A 594 20.09 40.30 -1.81
N PRO A 595 20.60 39.05 -1.62
CA PRO A 595 19.78 37.82 -1.58
C PRO A 595 18.93 37.64 -0.30
N PRO A 596 17.88 36.78 -0.34
CA PRO A 596 16.98 36.55 0.78
C PRO A 596 17.68 35.91 1.98
N ARG A 597 17.55 36.58 3.13
CA ARG A 597 18.09 36.18 4.43
C ARG A 597 17.18 35.16 5.10
N ARG A 598 17.75 34.11 5.71
CA ARG A 598 17.00 33.19 6.60
C ARG A 598 16.27 33.97 7.70
N GLN A 599 15.10 33.50 8.10
CA GLN A 599 14.48 33.92 9.35
C GLN A 599 14.05 32.69 10.17
N GLU A 600 14.84 32.39 11.20
CA GLU A 600 14.44 31.55 12.34
C GLU A 600 13.97 32.45 13.49
N ARG A 601 13.37 31.82 14.51
CA ARG A 601 12.79 32.35 15.76
C ARG A 601 11.31 32.71 15.62
N PHE A 602 10.40 32.04 16.33
CA PHE A 602 10.31 31.81 17.79
C PHE A 602 10.18 33.12 18.60
N PHE A 603 8.98 33.31 19.16
CA PHE A 603 8.83 33.89 20.49
C PHE A 603 8.18 32.84 21.41
N PRO A 604 8.48 32.83 22.72
CA PRO A 604 8.12 31.74 23.61
C PRO A 604 6.80 31.95 24.36
N ASN A 605 6.13 30.86 24.73
CA ASN A 605 5.13 30.86 25.79
C ASN A 605 5.81 31.00 27.17
N PRO A 606 5.30 31.83 28.09
CA PRO A 606 5.74 31.83 29.49
C PRO A 606 5.16 30.61 30.25
N PRO A 607 5.93 29.95 31.14
CA PRO A 607 5.50 28.71 31.79
C PRO A 607 4.83 28.88 33.16
N ASN A 608 3.88 27.98 33.42
CA ASN A 608 3.47 27.39 34.70
C ASN A 608 3.96 28.00 36.04
N THR A 609 3.00 28.44 36.86
CA THR A 609 3.00 28.18 38.31
C THR A 609 1.59 27.89 38.79
N GLY A 610 1.33 26.69 39.31
CA GLY A 610 0.08 26.34 39.97
C GLY A 610 0.32 25.83 41.39
N ARG A 611 -0.48 26.31 42.36
CA ARG A 611 -0.84 25.58 43.59
C ARG A 611 -1.92 26.34 44.38
N LEU A 612 -2.95 25.59 44.79
CA LEU A 612 -3.68 25.67 46.07
C LEU A 612 -4.04 27.07 46.62
N SER A 613 -5.33 27.42 46.60
CA SER A 613 -6.22 27.09 47.74
C SER A 613 -7.69 27.41 47.45
N GLY A 614 -8.60 26.64 48.04
CA GLY A 614 -9.92 27.14 48.47
C GLY A 614 -9.96 27.18 50.01
N PRO A 615 -11.14 27.25 50.67
CA PRO A 615 -12.48 27.45 50.10
C PRO A 615 -13.33 28.51 50.87
N ALA A 616 -14.62 28.57 50.52
CA ALA A 616 -15.77 28.93 51.37
C ALA A 616 -16.22 30.40 51.55
N GLU A 617 -17.49 30.49 51.96
CA GLU A 617 -18.30 31.63 52.42
C GLU A 617 -18.68 32.73 51.39
N LEU A 618 -19.86 33.35 51.37
CA LEU A 618 -21.26 33.09 51.78
C LEU A 618 -21.93 34.47 51.90
N ARG A 619 -22.97 34.76 51.08
CA ARG A 619 -24.13 35.68 51.30
C ARG A 619 -24.70 36.16 49.96
N THR A 620 -25.80 35.57 49.46
CA THR A 620 -27.23 35.85 49.80
C THR A 620 -27.80 37.13 49.17
N TYR A 621 -28.75 36.92 48.24
CA TYR A 621 -30.00 37.66 48.04
C TYR A 621 -30.08 39.18 48.34
N ASN A 622 -30.62 39.92 47.38
CA ASN A 622 -32.02 40.30 47.56
C ASN A 622 -32.80 40.30 46.22
N MET A 623 -34.06 39.86 46.27
CA MET A 623 -35.04 39.87 45.19
C MET A 623 -36.36 40.26 45.84
N GLN A 624 -36.99 41.35 45.39
CA GLN A 624 -38.19 41.86 46.05
C GLN A 624 -39.27 42.22 45.02
N SER A 625 -40.18 41.28 44.81
CA SER A 625 -41.42 41.47 44.06
C SER A 625 -42.46 42.19 44.92
N PHE A 626 -43.14 43.17 44.33
CA PHE A 626 -44.40 43.68 44.85
C PHE A 626 -45.55 42.84 44.26
N ASP A 627 -46.38 42.24 45.11
CA ASP A 627 -47.80 42.62 45.18
C ASP A 627 -48.58 41.90 46.29
N LYS A 628 -49.27 42.68 47.15
CA LYS A 628 -50.72 42.49 47.42
C LYS A 628 -51.33 43.49 48.40
N THR A 629 -52.25 44.29 47.87
CA THR A 629 -53.57 44.64 48.44
C THR A 629 -53.71 45.00 49.92
N GLY A 630 -54.02 46.27 50.17
CA GLY A 630 -54.93 46.74 51.22
C GLY A 630 -55.56 48.07 50.78
N GLY A 631 -56.83 48.39 51.05
CA GLY A 631 -57.80 47.64 51.87
C GLY A 631 -58.39 48.50 52.98
N ASN A 632 -58.90 49.69 52.65
CA ASN A 632 -59.63 50.59 53.54
C ASN A 632 -60.52 51.52 52.69
#